data_AF-A0A378WXC8-F1
#
_entry.id   AF-A0A378WXC8-F1
#
_cell.length_a   1.000
_cell.length_b   1.000
_cell.length_c   1.000
_cell.angle_alpha   90.00
_cell.angle_beta   90.00
_cell.angle_gamma   90.00
#
_symmetry.space_group_name_H-M   'P 1'
#
loop_
_entity.id
_entity.type
_entity.pdbx_description
1 polymer ?
#
loop_
_entity_poly.entity_id
_entity_poly.type
_entity_poly.pdbx_seq_one_letter_code
_entity_poly.pdbx_strand_id
1 'polypeptide(L)'
;MNRLAYTAQVIAVGALAVAWLAIGRGLFSGPDLDAGGQFAANFSVYWPFLFVISPVLFVTAIFGLLPYPFAPGGTIAGGLIAGLFARWVGTELSLSDYKPELPGGLDTSVAAACFAVGAAFTAAFLHLYSNRSGRKRAASM
;
A
#
# COMPACT_ATOMS: atom_id res chain seq x y z
N MET A 1 22.42 8.73 -6.56
CA MET A 1 20.95 8.50 -6.45
C MET A 1 20.23 9.80 -6.78
N ASN A 2 19.27 9.80 -7.71
CA ASN A 2 18.51 11.01 -8.06
C ASN A 2 17.63 11.40 -6.86
N ARG A 3 17.88 12.57 -6.25
CA ARG A 3 17.15 13.04 -5.05
C ARG A 3 15.64 13.10 -5.29
N LEU A 4 15.21 13.47 -6.49
CA LEU A 4 13.79 13.54 -6.86
C LEU A 4 13.12 12.15 -6.90
N ALA A 5 13.81 11.15 -7.43
CA ALA A 5 13.32 9.77 -7.44
C ALA A 5 13.22 9.20 -6.02
N TYR A 6 14.18 9.56 -5.15
CA TYR A 6 14.13 9.22 -3.72
C TYR A 6 12.96 9.87 -3.00
N THR A 7 12.75 11.17 -3.16
CA THR A 7 11.61 11.86 -2.55
C THR A 7 10.27 11.28 -3.02
N ALA A 8 10.11 11.02 -4.33
CA ALA A 8 8.90 10.41 -4.87
C ALA A 8 8.64 9.01 -4.30
N GLN A 9 9.70 8.23 -4.08
CA GLN A 9 9.60 6.91 -3.48
C GLN A 9 9.23 6.96 -1.99
N VAL A 10 9.81 7.89 -1.22
CA VAL A 10 9.42 8.12 0.18
C VAL A 10 7.95 8.52 0.29
N ILE A 11 7.48 9.39 -0.63
CA ILE A 11 6.06 9.76 -0.72
C ILE A 11 5.19 8.53 -1.04
N ALA A 12 5.64 7.67 -1.97
CA ALA A 12 4.92 6.45 -2.33
C ALA A 12 4.78 5.49 -1.13
N VAL A 13 5.86 5.28 -0.37
CA VAL A 13 5.85 4.47 0.86
C VAL A 13 4.96 5.10 1.93
N GLY A 14 5.01 6.42 2.10
CA GLY A 14 4.13 7.15 3.02
C GLY A 14 2.66 6.97 2.68
N ALA A 15 2.30 7.07 1.40
CA ALA A 15 0.94 6.84 0.93
C ALA A 15 0.49 5.37 1.13
N LEU A 16 1.40 4.41 0.95
CA LEU A 16 1.13 3.00 1.23
C LEU A 16 0.86 2.78 2.73
N ALA A 17 1.59 3.45 3.61
CA ALA A 17 1.35 3.40 5.05
C ALA A 17 -0.02 4.02 5.42
N VAL A 18 -0.41 5.11 4.76
CA VAL A 18 -1.76 5.69 4.92
C VAL A 18 -2.84 4.71 4.48
N ALA A 19 -2.64 4.01 3.35
CA ALA A 19 -3.57 2.99 2.88
C ALA A 19 -3.76 1.87 3.90
N TRP A 20 -2.64 1.34 4.44
CA TRP A 20 -2.66 0.33 5.48
C TRP A 20 -3.37 0.79 6.76
N LEU A 21 -3.08 2.01 7.22
CA LEU A 21 -3.71 2.58 8.42
C LEU A 21 -5.21 2.82 8.24
N ALA A 22 -5.66 3.20 7.03
CA ALA A 22 -7.07 3.42 6.75
C ALA A 22 -7.87 2.11 6.81
N ILE A 23 -7.31 1.01 6.27
CA ILE A 23 -7.89 -0.34 6.42
C ILE A 23 -7.95 -0.73 7.90
N GLY A 24 -6.83 -0.59 8.62
CA GLY A 24 -6.75 -0.94 10.04
C GLY A 24 -7.76 -0.15 10.89
N ARG A 25 -7.84 1.17 10.71
CA ARG A 25 -8.83 1.99 11.42
C ARG A 25 -10.26 1.55 11.13
N GLY A 26 -10.59 1.30 9.86
CA GLY A 26 -11.92 0.83 9.49
C GLY A 26 -12.26 -0.51 10.15
N LEU A 27 -11.34 -1.49 10.12
CA LEU A 27 -11.55 -2.82 10.69
C LEU A 27 -11.72 -2.82 12.21
N PHE A 28 -10.91 -2.02 12.91
CA PHE A 28 -10.93 -1.95 14.36
C PHE A 28 -11.82 -0.81 14.91
N SER A 29 -12.63 -0.17 14.05
CA SER A 29 -13.65 0.80 14.46
C SER A 29 -14.88 0.09 15.03
N GLY A 30 -15.72 0.75 15.83
CA GLY A 30 -17.05 0.24 16.20
C GLY A 30 -17.08 -1.01 17.11
N PRO A 31 -18.29 -1.47 17.47
CA PRO A 31 -18.51 -2.54 18.44
C PRO A 31 -18.06 -3.91 17.93
N ASP A 32 -17.82 -4.85 18.85
CA ASP A 32 -17.48 -6.24 18.52
C ASP A 32 -18.67 -6.95 17.86
N LEU A 33 -18.37 -7.93 17.00
CA LEU A 33 -19.37 -8.76 16.35
C LEU A 33 -19.87 -9.84 17.32
N ASP A 34 -21.08 -10.35 17.10
CA ASP A 34 -21.56 -11.55 17.78
C ASP A 34 -20.61 -12.74 17.56
N ALA A 35 -20.55 -13.68 18.50
CA ALA A 35 -19.53 -14.75 18.52
C ALA A 35 -19.39 -15.53 17.18
N GLY A 36 -20.49 -15.78 16.47
CA GLY A 36 -20.47 -16.41 15.15
C GLY A 36 -19.92 -15.50 14.04
N GLY A 37 -20.30 -14.22 14.04
CA GLY A 37 -19.79 -13.21 13.11
C GLY A 37 -18.32 -12.87 13.35
N GLN A 38 -17.90 -12.83 14.62
CA GLN A 38 -16.52 -12.58 15.02
C GLN A 38 -15.60 -13.71 14.54
N PHE A 39 -16.03 -14.98 14.64
CA PHE A 39 -15.23 -16.10 14.14
C PHE A 39 -15.07 -16.06 12.62
N ALA A 40 -16.16 -15.82 11.89
CA ALA A 40 -16.13 -15.69 10.43
C ALA A 40 -15.22 -14.53 9.99
N ALA A 41 -15.41 -13.35 10.56
CA ALA A 41 -14.61 -12.16 10.25
C ALA A 41 -13.13 -12.32 10.65
N ASN A 42 -12.84 -13.03 11.74
CA ASN A 42 -11.46 -13.34 12.13
C ASN A 42 -10.76 -14.16 11.05
N PHE A 43 -11.42 -15.20 10.55
CA PHE A 43 -10.84 -16.08 9.54
C PHE A 43 -10.74 -15.40 8.16
N SER A 44 -11.80 -14.69 7.74
CA SER A 44 -11.87 -14.08 6.41
C SER A 44 -11.14 -12.75 6.31
N VAL A 45 -11.03 -11.96 7.38
CA VAL A 45 -10.52 -10.58 7.28
C VAL A 45 -9.40 -10.27 8.27
N TYR A 46 -9.60 -10.45 9.58
CA TYR A 46 -8.59 -10.02 10.56
C TYR A 46 -7.30 -10.83 10.47
N TRP A 47 -7.37 -12.16 10.34
CA TRP A 47 -6.17 -13.01 10.22
C TRP A 47 -5.41 -12.75 8.93
N PRO A 48 -6.04 -12.71 7.74
CA PRO A 48 -5.36 -12.26 6.52
C PRO A 48 -4.74 -10.88 6.67
N PHE A 49 -5.45 -9.92 7.26
CA PHE A 49 -4.92 -8.57 7.47
C PHE A 49 -3.66 -8.57 8.36
N LEU A 50 -3.70 -9.27 9.49
CA LEU A 50 -2.64 -9.25 10.50
C LEU A 50 -1.44 -10.12 10.14
N PHE A 51 -1.67 -11.31 9.60
CA PHE A 51 -0.62 -12.31 9.39
C PHE A 51 -0.10 -12.38 7.97
N VAL A 52 -0.83 -11.82 6.99
CA VAL A 52 -0.42 -11.85 5.58
C VAL A 52 -0.21 -10.45 5.04
N ILE A 53 -1.24 -9.61 5.05
CA ILE A 53 -1.19 -8.29 4.43
C ILE A 53 -0.24 -7.36 5.18
N SER A 54 -0.35 -7.26 6.50
CA SER A 54 0.50 -6.35 7.29
C SER A 54 2.00 -6.68 7.18
N PRO A 55 2.44 -7.95 7.29
CA PRO A 55 3.84 -8.30 7.07
C PRO A 55 4.30 -8.01 5.63
N VAL A 56 3.48 -8.30 4.62
CA VAL A 56 3.81 -8.01 3.21
C VAL A 56 3.96 -6.51 2.98
N LEU A 57 3.04 -5.69 3.49
CA LEU A 57 3.12 -4.23 3.37
C LEU A 57 4.31 -3.66 4.14
N PHE A 58 4.63 -4.22 5.30
CA PHE A 58 5.80 -3.83 6.08
C PHE A 58 7.11 -4.13 5.34
N VAL A 59 7.25 -5.34 4.79
CA VAL A 59 8.42 -5.76 4.03
C VAL A 59 8.58 -4.92 2.76
N THR A 60 7.50 -4.70 2.01
CA THR A 60 7.53 -3.87 0.79
C THR A 60 7.83 -2.39 1.08
N ALA A 61 7.39 -1.86 2.22
CA ALA A 61 7.76 -0.52 2.68
C ALA A 61 9.26 -0.42 3.00
N ILE A 62 9.83 -1.41 3.70
CA ILE A 62 11.28 -1.47 3.98
C ILE A 62 12.07 -1.51 2.67
N PHE A 63 11.73 -2.42 1.76
CA PHE A 63 12.39 -2.49 0.45
C PHE A 63 12.27 -1.19 -0.35
N GLY A 64 11.14 -0.50 -0.24
CA GLY A 64 10.92 0.79 -0.88
C GLY A 64 11.80 1.93 -0.32
N LEU A 65 12.27 1.82 0.92
CA LEU A 65 13.10 2.82 1.58
C LEU A 65 14.61 2.52 1.49
N LEU A 66 14.98 1.29 1.12
CA LEU A 66 16.39 0.90 1.03
C LEU A 66 17.10 1.61 -0.14
N PRO A 67 18.32 2.15 0.07
CA PRO A 67 19.07 2.88 -0.94
C PRO A 67 19.69 2.00 -2.06
N TYR A 68 19.59 0.67 -1.96
CA TYR A 68 20.21 -0.31 -2.86
C TYR A 68 19.34 -1.59 -2.90
N PRO A 69 19.11 -2.25 -4.05
CA PRO A 69 18.71 -1.65 -5.33
C PRO A 69 17.35 -0.99 -5.17
N PHE A 70 17.21 0.22 -5.73
CA PHE A 70 15.95 0.96 -5.78
C PHE A 70 14.87 0.10 -6.44
N ALA A 71 13.99 -0.52 -5.64
CA ALA A 71 12.97 -1.46 -6.12
C ALA A 71 11.58 -0.85 -5.94
N PRO A 72 11.18 0.14 -6.77
CA PRO A 72 9.83 0.69 -6.76
C PRO A 72 8.77 -0.41 -7.02
N GLY A 73 9.19 -1.56 -7.58
CA GLY A 73 8.36 -2.75 -7.71
C GLY A 73 7.76 -3.26 -6.39
N GLY A 74 8.50 -3.14 -5.27
CA GLY A 74 7.97 -3.53 -3.96
C GLY A 74 6.77 -2.67 -3.54
N THR A 75 6.88 -1.35 -3.71
CA THR A 75 5.81 -0.39 -3.37
C THR A 75 4.63 -0.48 -4.33
N ILE A 76 4.89 -0.74 -5.63
CA ILE A 76 3.83 -1.00 -6.61
C ILE A 76 3.05 -2.27 -6.23
N ALA A 77 3.75 -3.36 -5.94
CA ALA A 77 3.13 -4.62 -5.51
C ALA A 77 2.35 -4.42 -4.20
N GLY A 78 2.93 -3.73 -3.23
CA GLY A 78 2.26 -3.39 -1.97
C GLY A 78 0.98 -2.59 -2.18
N GLY A 79 1.00 -1.56 -3.03
CA GLY A 79 -0.19 -0.76 -3.36
C GLY A 79 -1.28 -1.58 -4.03
N LEU A 80 -0.93 -2.45 -4.99
CA LEU A 80 -1.89 -3.36 -5.62
C LEU A 80 -2.50 -4.34 -4.61
N ILE A 81 -1.68 -4.94 -3.74
CA ILE A 81 -2.14 -5.86 -2.69
C ILE A 81 -3.07 -5.15 -1.71
N ALA A 82 -2.70 -3.96 -1.24
CA ALA A 82 -3.54 -3.16 -0.34
C ALA A 82 -4.88 -2.78 -0.98
N GLY A 83 -4.87 -2.35 -2.25
CA GLY A 83 -6.08 -2.00 -2.99
C GLY A 83 -7.00 -3.20 -3.25
N LEU A 84 -6.43 -4.35 -3.65
CA LEU A 84 -7.19 -5.59 -3.84
C LEU A 84 -7.78 -6.08 -2.53
N PHE A 85 -7.00 -6.05 -1.44
CA PHE A 85 -7.47 -6.43 -0.12
C PHE A 85 -8.60 -5.51 0.35
N ALA A 86 -8.46 -4.19 0.21
CA ALA A 86 -9.51 -3.24 0.56
C ALA A 86 -10.80 -3.50 -0.23
N ARG A 87 -10.69 -3.81 -1.52
CA ARG A 87 -11.85 -4.13 -2.36
C ARG A 87 -12.49 -5.46 -1.98
N TRP A 88 -11.69 -6.46 -1.60
CA TRP A 88 -12.19 -7.73 -1.11
C TRP A 88 -12.96 -7.56 0.22
N VAL A 89 -12.40 -6.81 1.18
CA VAL A 89 -13.10 -6.49 2.43
C VAL A 89 -14.39 -5.70 2.16
N GLY A 90 -14.38 -4.81 1.17
CA GLY A 90 -15.57 -4.05 0.77
C GLY A 90 -16.69 -4.88 0.15
N THR A 91 -16.42 -6.12 -0.29
CA THR A 91 -17.47 -7.06 -0.73
C THR A 91 -18.13 -7.82 0.41
N GLU A 92 -17.56 -7.78 1.62
CA GLU A 92 -18.08 -8.48 2.79
C GLU A 92 -19.17 -7.62 3.48
N LEU A 93 -20.40 -7.70 2.94
CA LEU A 93 -21.57 -6.92 3.39
C LEU A 93 -21.80 -6.99 4.92
N SER A 94 -21.50 -8.15 5.51
CA SER A 94 -21.65 -8.42 6.95
C SER A 94 -20.74 -7.54 7.82
N LEU A 95 -19.60 -7.08 7.33
CA LEU A 95 -18.68 -6.23 8.09
C LEU A 95 -19.07 -4.76 8.00
N SER A 96 -19.53 -4.31 6.83
CA SER A 96 -19.97 -2.92 6.60
C SER A 96 -21.16 -2.51 7.47
N ASP A 97 -22.07 -3.44 7.79
CA ASP A 97 -23.25 -3.14 8.62
C ASP A 97 -22.88 -2.89 10.10
N TYR A 98 -21.82 -3.55 10.59
CA TYR A 98 -21.37 -3.43 11.98
C TYR A 98 -20.25 -2.40 12.16
N LYS A 99 -19.54 -2.06 11.09
CA LYS A 99 -18.36 -1.18 11.10
C LYS A 99 -18.65 0.07 10.25
N PRO A 100 -19.30 1.11 10.80
CA PRO A 100 -19.76 2.25 10.03
C PRO A 100 -18.61 3.10 9.42
N GLU A 101 -17.41 3.06 10.00
CA GLU A 101 -16.24 3.75 9.45
C GLU A 101 -15.48 2.93 8.40
N LEU A 102 -15.82 1.64 8.24
CA LEU A 102 -15.13 0.74 7.32
C LEU A 102 -15.27 1.18 5.86
N PRO A 103 -16.45 1.56 5.32
CA PRO A 103 -16.57 1.98 3.93
C PRO A 103 -15.68 3.19 3.61
N GLY A 104 -15.71 4.22 4.46
CA GLY A 104 -14.88 5.41 4.30
C GLY A 104 -13.38 5.13 4.43
N GLY A 105 -13.00 4.22 5.33
CA GLY A 105 -11.62 3.74 5.48
C GLY A 105 -11.12 2.97 4.26
N LEU A 106 -11.97 2.14 3.66
CA LEU A 106 -11.65 1.38 2.45
C LEU A 106 -11.50 2.29 1.23
N ASP A 107 -12.38 3.26 1.04
CA ASP A 107 -12.27 4.26 -0.04
C ASP A 107 -10.98 5.08 0.09
N THR A 108 -10.68 5.52 1.31
CA THR A 108 -9.44 6.24 1.63
C THR A 108 -8.20 5.36 1.34
N SER A 109 -8.28 4.07 1.68
CA SER A 109 -7.22 3.11 1.39
C SER A 109 -7.00 2.93 -0.10
N VAL A 110 -8.06 2.74 -0.89
CA VAL A 110 -7.96 2.57 -2.35
C VAL A 110 -7.37 3.83 -2.99
N ALA A 111 -7.84 5.02 -2.59
CA ALA A 111 -7.29 6.27 -3.08
C ALA A 111 -5.79 6.42 -2.75
N ALA A 112 -5.40 6.12 -1.51
CA ALA A 112 -4.02 6.17 -1.05
C ALA A 112 -3.13 5.12 -1.76
N ALA A 113 -3.65 3.92 -1.99
CA ALA A 113 -2.96 2.85 -2.74
C ALA A 113 -2.73 3.25 -4.21
N CYS A 114 -3.73 3.83 -4.87
CA CYS A 114 -3.58 4.38 -6.23
C CYS A 114 -2.51 5.47 -6.28
N PHE A 115 -2.51 6.37 -5.30
CA PHE A 115 -1.50 7.43 -5.20
C PHE A 115 -0.10 6.85 -4.96
N ALA A 116 0.03 5.85 -4.07
CA ALA A 116 1.29 5.15 -3.81
C ALA A 116 1.85 4.50 -5.08
N VAL A 117 1.01 3.81 -5.85
CA VAL A 117 1.39 3.20 -7.13
C VAL A 117 1.85 4.27 -8.13
N GLY A 118 1.09 5.35 -8.30
CA GLY A 118 1.44 6.44 -9.21
C GLY A 118 2.76 7.14 -8.85
N ALA A 119 2.99 7.38 -7.55
CA ALA A 119 4.24 7.95 -7.06
C ALA A 119 5.43 7.00 -7.26
N ALA A 120 5.24 5.70 -7.02
CA ALA A 120 6.28 4.68 -7.25
C ALA A 120 6.63 4.54 -8.74
N PHE A 121 5.64 4.59 -9.64
CA PHE A 121 5.88 4.63 -11.09
C PHE A 121 6.66 5.88 -11.50
N THR A 122 6.33 7.03 -10.92
CA THR A 122 7.03 8.29 -11.18
C THR A 122 8.48 8.21 -10.69
N ALA A 123 8.72 7.65 -9.50
CA ALA A 123 10.06 7.39 -8.98
C ALA A 123 10.87 6.47 -9.90
N ALA A 124 10.25 5.39 -10.39
CA ALA A 124 10.86 4.46 -11.35
C ALA A 124 11.23 5.17 -12.66
N PHE A 125 10.32 5.98 -13.21
CA PHE A 125 10.53 6.72 -14.45
C PHE A 125 11.66 7.74 -14.32
N LEU A 126 11.68 8.52 -13.24
CA LEU A 126 12.74 9.49 -12.94
C LEU A 126 14.11 8.81 -12.75
N HIS A 127 14.13 7.62 -12.15
CA HIS A 127 15.34 6.84 -12.00
C HIS A 127 15.89 6.35 -13.34
N LEU A 128 15.03 5.75 -14.18
CA LEU A 128 15.40 5.25 -15.51
C LEU A 128 15.85 6.39 -16.45
N TYR A 129 15.14 7.51 -16.45
CA TYR A 129 15.46 8.65 -17.30
C TYR A 129 16.80 9.31 -16.90
N SER A 130 17.04 9.49 -15.60
CA SER A 130 18.31 10.03 -15.07
C SER A 130 19.50 9.15 -15.47
N ASN A 131 19.36 7.82 -15.38
CA ASN A 131 20.39 6.88 -15.79
C ASN A 131 20.69 6.93 -17.30
N ARG A 132 19.66 7.13 -18.14
CA ARG A 132 19.80 7.21 -19.60
C ARG A 132 20.52 8.49 -20.03
N SER A 133 20.24 9.62 -19.38
CA SER A 133 20.89 10.91 -19.63
C SER A 133 22.37 10.88 -19.28
N GLY A 134 22.73 10.29 -18.13
CA GLY A 134 24.14 10.11 -17.74
C GLY A 134 24.94 9.26 -18.72
N ARG A 135 24.33 8.17 -19.21
CA ARG A 135 24.96 7.28 -20.22
C ARG A 135 25.21 7.98 -21.56
N LYS A 136 24.29 8.85 -22.01
CA LYS A 136 24.46 9.63 -23.25
C LYS A 136 25.57 10.67 -23.13
N ARG A 137 25.72 11.34 -21.97
CA ARG A 137 26.83 12.29 -21.74
C ARG A 137 28.20 11.61 -21.69
N ALA A 138 28.28 10.43 -21.09
CA ALA A 138 29.53 9.68 -21.02
C ALA A 138 29.98 9.12 -22.38
N ALA A 139 29.06 8.89 -23.32
CA ALA A 139 29.37 8.43 -24.67
C ALA A 139 29.72 9.58 -25.65
N SER A 140 29.55 10.83 -25.25
CA SER A 140 29.85 12.03 -26.05
C SER A 140 31.11 12.77 -25.61
N MET A 141 31.83 12.24 -24.61
CA MET A 141 33.16 12.67 -24.16
C MET A 141 34.19 11.65 -24.63
#